data_AF-A0A1U8JKV9-F1
#
_entry.id   AF-A0A1U8JKV9-F1
#
_cell.length_a   1.000
_cell.length_b   1.000
_cell.length_c   1.000
_cell.angle_alpha   90.00
_cell.angle_beta   90.00
_cell.angle_gamma   90.00
#
_symmetry.space_group_name_H-M   'P 1'
#
loop_
_entity.id
_entity.type
_entity.pdbx_description
1 polymer ?
#
loop_
_entity_poly.entity_id
_entity_poly.type
_entity_poly.pdbx_seq_one_letter_code
_entity_poly.pdbx_strand_id
1 'polypeptide(L)'
;MRTAGLGKMPEQWRVEIQEEKDKADKWEQRFQEIQRRNEALERSLSESQKENGELKDRVIVLERSLHQYRSQNSTIKLKASLSKIEEMEKRIEELETELQNGEIQIKYLKANESHTNEQLHHFQNQVRSRDHLIEKAVVQIREVADHIQTLAVQADTLSVKYELESDRGQELALLLRKIRVLGTRAKLYL
;
A
#
# COMPACT_ATOMS: atom_id res chain seq x y z
N MET A 1 -86.10 73.23 68.90
CA MET A 1 -85.61 72.28 67.87
C MET A 1 -85.81 72.90 66.50
N ARG A 2 -84.72 73.22 65.78
CA ARG A 2 -84.77 73.80 64.42
C ARG A 2 -84.50 72.67 63.41
N THR A 3 -85.46 72.44 62.52
CA THR A 3 -85.34 71.56 61.36
C THR A 3 -84.42 72.20 60.32
N ALA A 4 -83.18 71.71 60.24
CA ALA A 4 -82.27 72.01 59.15
C ALA A 4 -82.22 70.81 58.20
N GLY A 5 -82.48 71.03 56.91
CA GLY A 5 -82.21 70.05 55.86
C GLY A 5 -83.32 69.80 54.83
N LEU A 6 -84.08 70.82 54.42
CA LEU A 6 -85.03 70.71 53.29
C LEU A 6 -84.35 71.11 51.97
N GLY A 7 -84.13 70.11 51.11
CA GLY A 7 -84.31 70.14 49.64
C GLY A 7 -83.45 71.09 48.80
N LYS A 8 -82.54 70.51 47.99
CA LYS A 8 -81.87 71.18 46.86
C LYS A 8 -82.85 72.00 45.99
N MET A 9 -82.40 73.16 45.47
CA MET A 9 -83.19 74.02 44.57
C MET A 9 -83.38 73.40 43.17
N PRO A 10 -84.52 73.62 42.49
CA PRO A 10 -84.84 73.03 41.18
C PRO A 10 -83.79 73.27 40.07
N GLU A 11 -83.17 74.45 40.03
CA GLU A 11 -82.06 74.78 39.13
C GLU A 11 -80.83 73.87 39.35
N GLN A 12 -80.53 73.54 40.61
CA GLN A 12 -79.37 72.73 40.97
C GLN A 12 -79.55 71.28 40.52
N TRP A 13 -80.78 70.75 40.59
CA TRP A 13 -81.15 69.47 40.00
C TRP A 13 -81.01 69.44 38.48
N ARG A 14 -81.36 70.52 37.78
CA ARG A 14 -81.18 70.61 36.32
C ARG A 14 -79.70 70.51 35.91
N VAL A 15 -78.81 71.19 36.64
CA VAL A 15 -77.36 71.14 36.37
C VAL A 15 -76.79 69.75 36.66
N GLU A 16 -77.14 69.14 37.79
CA GLU A 16 -76.68 67.80 38.16
C GLU A 16 -77.16 66.72 37.16
N ILE A 17 -78.41 66.82 36.70
CA ILE A 17 -78.95 65.92 35.67
C ILE A 17 -78.19 66.08 34.35
N GLN A 18 -77.83 67.31 33.96
CA GLN A 18 -77.08 67.54 32.73
C GLN A 18 -75.63 67.05 32.84
N GLU A 19 -74.95 67.27 33.97
CA GLU A 19 -73.60 66.76 34.21
C GLU A 19 -73.54 65.22 34.22
N GLU A 20 -74.53 64.55 34.84
CA GLU A 20 -74.62 63.09 34.81
C GLU A 20 -74.92 62.56 33.41
N LYS A 21 -75.69 63.31 32.61
CA LYS A 21 -75.93 62.99 31.21
C LYS A 21 -74.65 63.08 30.37
N ASP A 22 -73.88 64.15 30.54
CA ASP A 22 -72.60 64.33 29.84
C ASP A 22 -71.57 63.25 30.26
N LYS A 23 -71.58 62.84 31.54
CA LYS A 23 -70.77 61.69 32.01
C LYS A 23 -71.23 60.38 31.39
N ALA A 24 -72.54 60.13 31.31
CA ALA A 24 -73.10 58.94 30.68
C ALA A 24 -72.73 58.87 29.19
N ASP A 25 -72.84 59.97 28.45
CA ASP A 25 -72.45 60.06 27.04
C ASP A 25 -70.94 59.79 26.85
N LYS A 26 -70.10 60.28 27.78
CA LYS A 26 -68.66 60.02 27.78
C LYS A 26 -68.33 58.55 28.07
N TRP A 27 -69.08 57.91 28.96
CA TRP A 27 -68.96 56.47 29.21
C TRP A 27 -69.40 55.64 28.01
N GLU A 28 -70.50 56.03 27.35
CA GLU A 28 -70.99 55.38 26.13
C GLU A 28 -69.96 55.46 25.00
N GLN A 29 -69.35 56.63 24.77
CA GLN A 29 -68.27 56.76 23.77
C GLN A 29 -67.07 55.85 24.07
N ARG A 30 -66.64 55.77 25.35
CA ARG A 30 -65.55 54.88 25.75
C ARG A 30 -65.91 53.41 25.56
N PHE A 31 -67.15 53.04 25.88
CA PHE A 31 -67.64 51.68 25.67
C PHE A 31 -67.60 51.32 24.18
N GLN A 32 -68.11 52.19 23.31
CA GLN A 32 -68.06 52.00 21.86
C GLN A 32 -66.63 51.97 21.29
N GLU A 33 -65.70 52.77 21.83
CA GLU A 33 -64.29 52.71 21.43
C GLU A 33 -63.65 51.38 21.83
N ILE A 34 -63.84 50.94 23.08
CA ILE A 34 -63.33 49.66 23.58
C ILE A 34 -63.92 48.50 22.77
N GLN A 35 -65.20 48.56 22.44
CA GLN A 35 -65.85 47.55 21.61
C GLN A 35 -65.21 47.46 20.22
N ARG A 36 -65.02 48.60 19.53
CA ARG A 36 -64.34 48.61 18.21
C ARG A 36 -62.91 48.06 18.29
N ARG A 37 -62.18 48.37 19.36
CA ARG A 37 -60.82 47.83 19.59
C ARG A 37 -60.84 46.32 19.81
N ASN A 38 -61.79 45.81 20.60
CA ASN A 38 -61.94 44.36 20.81
C ASN A 38 -62.25 43.65 19.50
N GLU A 39 -63.18 44.16 18.69
CA GLU A 39 -63.50 43.55 17.39
C GLU A 39 -62.28 43.55 16.45
N ALA A 40 -61.46 44.61 16.47
CA ALA A 40 -60.23 44.66 15.69
C ALA A 40 -59.18 43.64 16.17
N LEU A 41 -59.06 43.44 17.50
CA LEU A 41 -58.18 42.43 18.09
C LEU A 41 -58.65 41.01 17.79
N GLU A 42 -59.95 40.74 17.81
CA GLU A 42 -60.50 39.43 17.44
C GLU A 42 -60.21 39.09 15.98
N ARG A 43 -60.36 40.08 15.08
CA ARG A 43 -60.00 39.91 13.66
C ARG A 43 -58.51 39.62 13.48
N SER A 44 -57.63 40.40 14.11
CA SER A 44 -56.19 40.17 13.99
C SER A 44 -55.74 38.85 14.62
N LEU A 45 -56.39 38.42 15.71
CA LEU A 45 -56.15 37.11 16.31
C LEU A 45 -56.57 35.97 15.38
N SER A 46 -57.75 36.08 14.74
CA SER A 46 -58.24 35.09 13.78
C SER A 46 -57.33 34.99 12.55
N GLU A 47 -56.87 36.13 12.04
CA GLU A 47 -55.93 36.19 10.91
C GLU A 47 -54.57 35.59 11.28
N SER A 48 -54.02 35.95 12.43
CA SER A 48 -52.77 35.37 12.97
C SER A 48 -52.88 33.85 13.17
N GLN A 49 -54.03 33.35 13.66
CA GLN A 49 -54.27 31.92 13.80
C GLN A 49 -54.31 31.20 12.46
N LYS A 50 -54.94 31.80 11.44
CA LYS A 50 -54.98 31.26 10.09
C LYS A 50 -53.59 31.20 9.47
N GLU A 51 -52.84 32.30 9.54
CA GLU A 51 -51.45 32.38 9.05
C GLU A 51 -50.56 31.34 9.75
N ASN A 52 -50.70 31.17 11.07
CA ASN A 52 -49.97 30.15 11.80
C ASN A 52 -50.32 28.73 11.33
N GLY A 53 -51.58 28.47 10.97
CA GLY A 53 -51.99 27.22 10.34
C GLY A 53 -51.28 26.98 9.00
N GLU A 54 -51.31 27.97 8.11
CA GLU A 54 -50.65 27.89 6.80
C GLU A 54 -49.13 27.72 6.93
N LEU A 55 -48.50 28.38 7.91
CA LEU A 55 -47.08 28.22 8.20
C LEU A 55 -46.75 26.82 8.69
N LYS A 56 -47.57 26.23 9.56
CA LYS A 56 -47.39 24.83 10.00
C LYS A 56 -47.46 23.86 8.84
N ASP A 57 -48.41 24.04 7.93
CA ASP A 57 -48.54 23.19 6.74
C ASP A 57 -47.30 23.30 5.84
N ARG A 58 -46.78 24.52 5.64
CA ARG A 58 -45.54 24.75 4.88
C ARG A 58 -44.32 24.10 5.54
N VAL A 59 -44.21 24.17 6.87
CA VAL A 59 -43.13 23.52 7.62
C VAL A 59 -43.16 22.00 7.39
N ILE A 60 -44.34 21.37 7.47
CA ILE A 60 -44.48 19.92 7.22
C ILE A 60 -44.02 19.55 5.79
N VAL A 61 -44.38 20.35 4.78
CA VAL A 61 -43.96 20.11 3.39
C VAL A 61 -42.43 20.25 3.22
N LEU A 62 -41.84 21.26 3.86
CA LEU A 62 -40.39 21.49 3.81
C LEU A 62 -39.61 20.38 4.53
N GLU A 63 -40.06 19.94 5.69
CA GLU A 63 -39.45 18.83 6.43
C GLU A 63 -39.45 17.55 5.60
N ARG A 64 -40.57 17.24 4.94
CA ARG A 64 -40.69 16.07 4.05
C ARG A 64 -39.72 16.16 2.87
N SER A 65 -39.65 17.33 2.25
CA SER A 65 -38.76 17.59 1.10
C SER A 65 -37.28 17.49 1.49
N LEU A 66 -36.92 18.05 2.64
CA LEU A 66 -35.56 17.98 3.18
C LEU A 66 -35.16 16.54 3.50
N HIS A 67 -36.06 15.77 4.12
CA HIS A 67 -35.83 14.35 4.41
C HIS A 67 -35.59 13.56 3.11
N GLN A 68 -36.41 13.79 2.09
CA GLN A 68 -36.25 13.15 0.78
C GLN A 68 -34.92 13.51 0.11
N TYR A 69 -34.56 14.79 0.07
CA TYR A 69 -33.28 15.24 -0.49
C TYR A 69 -32.09 14.61 0.23
N ARG A 70 -32.12 14.59 1.57
CA ARG A 70 -31.06 13.99 2.38
C ARG A 70 -30.95 12.49 2.14
N SER A 71 -32.09 11.80 2.04
CA SER A 71 -32.14 10.37 1.71
C SER A 71 -31.51 10.10 0.34
N GLN A 72 -31.94 10.83 -0.71
CA GLN A 72 -31.40 10.69 -2.06
C GLN A 72 -29.89 10.98 -2.12
N ASN A 73 -29.44 12.05 -1.48
CA ASN A 73 -28.02 12.40 -1.43
C ASN A 73 -27.20 11.31 -0.74
N SER A 74 -27.71 10.71 0.34
CA SER A 74 -27.08 9.57 0.99
C SER A 74 -27.04 8.35 0.07
N THR A 75 -28.13 8.04 -0.66
CA THR A 75 -28.17 6.93 -1.62
C THR A 75 -27.16 7.12 -2.76
N ILE A 76 -27.04 8.33 -3.31
CA ILE A 76 -26.06 8.64 -4.37
C ILE A 76 -24.64 8.43 -3.86
N LYS A 77 -24.32 8.94 -2.66
CA LYS A 77 -23.01 8.74 -2.04
C LYS A 77 -22.69 7.27 -1.79
N LEU A 78 -23.65 6.51 -1.27
CA LEU A 78 -23.49 5.07 -1.04
C LEU A 78 -23.27 4.31 -2.35
N LYS A 79 -24.02 4.63 -3.42
CA LYS A 79 -23.84 4.01 -4.73
C LYS A 79 -22.46 4.29 -5.31
N ALA A 80 -21.96 5.52 -5.19
CA ALA A 80 -20.62 5.87 -5.64
C ALA A 80 -19.53 5.13 -4.85
N SER A 81 -19.67 5.01 -3.53
CA SER A 81 -18.76 4.22 -2.70
C SER A 81 -18.80 2.74 -3.03
N LEU A 82 -19.98 2.17 -3.30
CA LEU A 82 -20.16 0.78 -3.69
C LEU A 82 -19.42 0.48 -5.01
N SER A 83 -19.63 1.30 -6.05
CA SER A 83 -18.92 1.12 -7.32
C SER A 83 -17.40 1.23 -7.19
N LYS A 84 -16.91 2.07 -6.26
CA LYS A 84 -15.47 2.15 -5.97
C LYS A 84 -14.94 0.90 -5.27
N ILE A 85 -15.74 0.30 -4.38
CA ILE A 85 -15.38 -0.97 -3.72
C ILE A 85 -15.30 -2.09 -4.77
N GLU A 86 -16.30 -2.21 -5.65
CA GLU A 86 -16.32 -3.21 -6.73
C GLU A 86 -15.10 -3.08 -7.67
N GLU A 87 -14.69 -1.85 -8.01
CA GLU A 87 -13.46 -1.62 -8.80
C GLU A 87 -12.21 -2.10 -8.07
N MET A 88 -12.12 -1.84 -6.77
CA MET A 88 -10.99 -2.27 -5.94
C MET A 88 -10.96 -3.80 -5.77
N GLU A 89 -12.11 -4.44 -5.59
CA GLU A 89 -12.23 -5.90 -5.53
C GLU A 89 -11.70 -6.55 -6.81
N LYS A 90 -12.11 -6.05 -7.98
CA LYS A 90 -11.59 -6.56 -9.26
C LYS A 90 -10.08 -6.42 -9.38
N ARG A 91 -9.51 -5.29 -8.94
CA ARG A 91 -8.05 -5.08 -8.94
C ARG A 91 -7.33 -6.04 -7.99
N ILE A 92 -7.93 -6.34 -6.84
CA ILE A 92 -7.38 -7.33 -5.90
C ILE A 92 -7.35 -8.71 -6.55
N GLU A 93 -8.43 -9.14 -7.20
CA GLU A 93 -8.48 -10.41 -7.93
C GLU A 93 -7.39 -10.49 -9.02
N GLU A 94 -7.21 -9.42 -9.82
CA GLU A 94 -6.15 -9.36 -10.84
C GLU A 94 -4.75 -9.54 -10.20
N LEU A 95 -4.46 -8.83 -9.11
CA LEU A 95 -3.19 -8.93 -8.40
C LEU A 95 -2.97 -10.30 -7.75
N GLU A 96 -4.02 -10.94 -7.24
CA GLU A 96 -3.94 -12.29 -6.69
C GLU A 96 -3.53 -13.30 -7.76
N THR A 97 -4.07 -13.18 -8.99
CA THR A 97 -3.65 -14.06 -10.10
C THR A 97 -2.21 -13.83 -10.53
N GLU A 98 -1.75 -12.57 -10.55
CA GLU A 98 -0.35 -12.23 -10.85
C GLU A 98 0.60 -12.78 -9.79
N LEU A 99 0.21 -12.68 -8.51
CA LEU A 99 0.98 -13.22 -7.39
C LEU A 99 1.11 -14.75 -7.49
N GLN A 100 0.02 -15.46 -7.78
CA GLN A 100 0.05 -16.91 -7.99
C GLN A 100 0.98 -17.31 -9.14
N ASN A 101 0.96 -16.57 -10.25
CA ASN A 101 1.87 -16.77 -11.36
C ASN A 101 3.34 -16.55 -10.94
N GLY A 102 3.61 -15.49 -10.17
CA GLY A 102 4.93 -15.22 -9.59
C GLY A 102 5.43 -16.34 -8.68
N GLU A 103 4.56 -16.89 -7.82
CA GLU A 103 4.90 -18.03 -6.96
C GLU A 103 5.29 -19.28 -7.77
N ILE A 104 4.57 -19.57 -8.86
CA ILE A 104 4.88 -20.69 -9.75
C ILE A 104 6.27 -20.50 -10.38
N GLN A 105 6.56 -19.29 -10.88
CA GLN A 105 7.87 -18.98 -11.47
C GLN A 105 9.01 -19.13 -10.45
N ILE A 106 8.83 -18.62 -9.22
CA ILE A 106 9.82 -18.75 -8.14
C ILE A 106 10.08 -20.23 -7.81
N LYS A 107 9.02 -21.04 -7.69
CA LYS A 107 9.15 -22.49 -7.44
C LYS A 107 9.95 -23.18 -8.54
N TYR A 108 9.66 -22.86 -9.80
CA TYR A 108 10.39 -23.39 -10.95
C TYR A 108 11.87 -23.00 -10.92
N LEU A 109 12.18 -21.71 -10.72
CA LEU A 109 13.55 -21.22 -10.67
C LEU A 109 14.36 -21.86 -9.54
N LYS A 110 13.74 -22.03 -8.37
CA LYS A 110 14.38 -22.68 -7.22
C LYS A 110 14.71 -24.15 -7.48
N ALA A 111 13.82 -24.88 -8.16
CA ALA A 111 14.07 -26.26 -8.55
C ALA A 111 15.23 -26.35 -9.57
N ASN A 112 15.26 -25.43 -10.54
CA ASN A 112 16.33 -25.36 -11.53
C ASN A 112 17.69 -25.01 -10.89
N GLU A 113 17.73 -24.04 -9.98
CA GLU A 113 18.94 -23.67 -9.24
C GLU A 113 19.51 -24.88 -8.49
N SER A 114 18.66 -25.63 -7.76
CA SER A 114 19.05 -26.87 -7.08
C SER A 114 19.69 -27.87 -8.05
N HIS A 115 19.06 -28.10 -9.20
CA HIS A 115 19.59 -29.01 -10.22
C HIS A 115 20.95 -28.55 -10.76
N THR A 116 21.12 -27.26 -11.06
CA THR A 116 22.39 -26.72 -11.54
C THR A 116 23.51 -26.81 -10.50
N ASN A 117 23.18 -26.62 -9.21
CA ASN A 117 24.15 -26.78 -8.13
C ASN A 117 24.62 -28.23 -7.98
N GLU A 118 23.71 -29.19 -8.08
CA GLU A 118 24.06 -30.61 -8.08
C GLU A 118 25.00 -30.97 -9.24
N GLN A 119 24.70 -30.49 -10.45
CA GLN A 119 25.57 -30.67 -11.61
C GLN A 119 26.95 -30.04 -11.39
N LEU A 120 26.99 -28.81 -10.86
CA LEU A 120 28.24 -28.11 -10.57
C LEU A 120 29.09 -28.91 -9.58
N HIS A 121 28.49 -29.42 -8.50
CA HIS A 121 29.19 -30.27 -7.53
C HIS A 121 29.73 -31.55 -8.16
N HIS A 122 28.96 -32.19 -9.05
CA HIS A 122 29.42 -33.36 -9.78
C HIS A 122 30.67 -33.04 -10.63
N PHE A 123 30.64 -31.96 -11.41
CA PHE A 123 31.78 -31.56 -12.23
C PHE A 123 32.99 -31.14 -11.40
N GLN A 124 32.79 -30.43 -10.29
CA GLN A 124 33.87 -30.08 -9.35
C GLN A 124 34.58 -31.33 -8.82
N ASN A 125 33.82 -32.35 -8.43
CA ASN A 125 34.38 -33.63 -7.97
C ASN A 125 35.16 -34.33 -9.08
N GLN A 126 34.65 -34.29 -10.32
CA GLN A 126 35.35 -34.86 -11.48
C GLN A 126 36.68 -34.14 -11.76
N VAL A 127 36.69 -32.81 -11.71
CA VAL A 127 37.91 -32.01 -11.87
C VAL A 127 38.92 -32.36 -10.78
N ARG A 128 38.50 -32.37 -9.50
CA ARG A 128 39.37 -32.73 -8.38
C ARG A 128 39.97 -34.13 -8.51
N SER A 129 39.20 -35.10 -9.01
CA SER A 129 39.70 -36.45 -9.27
C SER A 129 40.76 -36.48 -10.38
N ARG A 130 40.54 -35.73 -11.47
CA ARG A 130 41.51 -35.60 -12.56
C ARG A 130 42.77 -34.88 -12.11
N ASP A 131 42.65 -33.82 -11.33
CA ASP A 131 43.78 -33.08 -10.78
C ASP A 131 44.67 -34.00 -9.94
N HIS A 132 44.08 -34.86 -9.11
CA HIS A 132 44.84 -35.84 -8.33
C HIS A 132 45.56 -36.88 -9.22
N LEU A 133 44.92 -37.34 -10.30
CA LEU A 133 45.56 -38.24 -11.26
C LEU A 133 46.71 -37.56 -12.00
N ILE A 134 46.53 -36.30 -12.41
CA ILE A 134 47.56 -35.49 -13.07
C ILE A 134 48.73 -35.28 -12.12
N GLU A 135 48.47 -34.91 -10.86
CA GLU A 135 49.51 -34.73 -9.84
C GLU A 135 50.34 -36.01 -9.69
N LYS A 136 49.69 -37.18 -9.60
CA LYS A 136 50.39 -38.48 -9.54
C LYS A 136 51.21 -38.75 -10.80
N ALA A 137 50.65 -38.48 -11.99
CA ALA A 137 51.36 -38.67 -13.25
C ALA A 137 52.59 -37.75 -13.36
N VAL A 138 52.48 -36.50 -12.88
CA VAL A 138 53.59 -35.54 -12.83
C VAL A 138 54.70 -36.04 -11.90
N VAL A 139 54.36 -36.56 -10.73
CA VAL A 139 55.35 -37.18 -9.82
C VAL A 139 56.05 -38.37 -10.49
N GLN A 140 55.30 -39.25 -11.15
CA GLN A 140 55.88 -40.40 -11.86
C GLN A 140 56.80 -39.98 -13.03
N ILE A 141 56.41 -38.96 -13.81
CA ILE A 141 57.25 -38.42 -14.87
C ILE A 141 58.55 -37.84 -14.29
N ARG A 142 58.47 -37.15 -13.14
CA ARG A 142 59.65 -36.65 -12.41
C ARG A 142 60.60 -37.76 -12.02
N GLU A 143 60.08 -38.81 -11.39
CA GLU A 143 60.88 -39.97 -11.03
C GLU A 143 61.57 -40.58 -12.24
N VAL A 144 60.85 -40.83 -13.35
CA VAL A 144 61.44 -41.39 -14.58
C VAL A 144 62.52 -40.46 -15.15
N ALA A 145 62.28 -39.15 -15.17
CA ALA A 145 63.23 -38.17 -15.65
C ALA A 145 64.53 -38.16 -14.80
N ASP A 146 64.42 -38.26 -13.48
CA ASP A 146 65.57 -38.34 -12.56
C ASP A 146 66.39 -39.62 -12.77
N HIS A 147 65.73 -40.76 -13.01
CA HIS A 147 66.40 -42.02 -13.33
C HIS A 147 67.15 -41.93 -14.67
N ILE A 148 66.51 -41.39 -15.72
CA ILE A 148 67.16 -41.19 -17.03
C ILE A 148 68.36 -40.25 -16.89
N GLN A 149 68.23 -39.18 -16.10
CA GLN A 149 69.32 -38.26 -15.85
C GLN A 149 70.51 -38.94 -15.17
N THR A 150 70.25 -39.82 -14.20
CA THR A 150 71.30 -40.62 -13.53
C THR A 150 72.00 -41.55 -14.51
N LEU A 151 71.23 -42.27 -15.34
CA LEU A 151 71.78 -43.14 -16.40
C LEU A 151 72.61 -42.36 -17.42
N ALA A 152 72.20 -41.14 -17.79
CA ALA A 152 72.96 -40.28 -18.70
C ALA A 152 74.35 -39.92 -18.13
N VAL A 153 74.45 -39.61 -16.83
CA VAL A 153 75.75 -39.33 -16.18
C VAL A 153 76.64 -40.58 -16.14
N GLN A 154 76.08 -41.75 -15.86
CA GLN A 154 76.81 -43.02 -15.92
C GLN A 154 77.29 -43.33 -17.34
N ALA A 155 76.44 -43.09 -18.34
CA ALA A 155 76.76 -43.28 -19.74
C ALA A 155 77.89 -42.36 -20.22
N ASP A 156 77.86 -41.08 -19.83
CA ASP A 156 78.96 -40.13 -20.11
C ASP A 156 80.29 -40.64 -19.54
N THR A 157 80.27 -41.16 -18.32
CA THR A 157 81.47 -41.72 -17.65
C THR A 157 82.03 -42.95 -18.38
N LEU A 158 81.15 -43.85 -18.84
CA LEU A 158 81.55 -45.06 -19.58
C LEU A 158 81.99 -44.76 -21.01
N SER A 159 81.36 -43.78 -21.68
CA SER A 159 81.70 -43.39 -23.05
C SER A 159 83.15 -42.93 -23.15
N VAL A 160 83.62 -42.13 -22.19
CA VAL A 160 85.02 -41.67 -22.14
C VAL A 160 85.99 -42.85 -22.00
N LYS A 161 85.62 -43.91 -21.27
CA LYS A 161 86.45 -45.10 -21.11
C LYS A 161 86.55 -45.90 -22.40
N TYR A 162 85.41 -46.21 -23.04
CA TYR A 162 85.37 -47.11 -24.19
C TYR A 162 85.79 -46.46 -25.53
N GLU A 163 85.68 -45.14 -25.68
CA GLU A 163 86.20 -44.44 -26.88
C GLU A 163 87.71 -44.64 -27.08
N LEU A 164 88.46 -44.98 -26.02
CA LEU A 164 89.92 -45.12 -26.03
C LEU A 164 90.41 -46.57 -26.25
N GLU A 165 89.52 -47.57 -26.26
CA GLU A 165 89.89 -48.97 -26.02
C GLU A 165 89.84 -49.89 -27.26
N SER A 166 88.96 -49.65 -28.26
CA SER A 166 88.84 -50.49 -29.47
C SER A 166 87.86 -49.90 -30.51
N ASP A 167 87.93 -50.31 -31.78
CA ASP A 167 86.93 -49.99 -32.82
C ASP A 167 85.50 -50.41 -32.42
N ARG A 168 85.35 -51.52 -31.69
CA ARG A 168 84.06 -51.95 -31.11
C ARG A 168 83.60 -51.05 -29.95
N GLY A 169 84.53 -50.38 -29.29
CA GLY A 169 84.26 -49.37 -28.25
C GLY A 169 83.64 -48.10 -28.81
N GLN A 170 83.94 -47.74 -30.08
CA GLN A 170 83.35 -46.58 -30.75
C GLN A 170 81.84 -46.75 -31.02
N GLU A 171 81.39 -47.95 -31.41
CA GLU A 171 79.96 -48.25 -31.55
C GLU A 171 79.22 -48.14 -30.21
N LEU A 172 79.85 -48.59 -29.13
CA LEU A 172 79.29 -48.52 -27.77
C LEU A 172 79.19 -47.06 -27.30
N ALA A 173 80.20 -46.25 -27.59
CA ALA A 173 80.19 -44.82 -27.30
C ALA A 173 79.06 -44.06 -28.03
N LEU A 174 78.75 -44.44 -29.28
CA LEU A 174 77.62 -43.87 -30.03
C LEU A 174 76.27 -44.13 -29.35
N LEU A 175 76.07 -45.32 -28.79
CA LEU A 175 74.85 -45.64 -28.03
C LEU A 175 74.76 -44.82 -26.73
N LEU A 176 75.88 -44.66 -26.02
CA LEU A 176 75.92 -43.87 -24.78
C LEU A 176 75.65 -42.37 -25.05
N ARG A 177 76.11 -41.83 -26.19
CA ARG A 177 75.76 -40.46 -26.63
C ARG A 177 74.25 -40.30 -26.88
N LYS A 178 73.56 -41.31 -27.40
CA LYS A 178 72.09 -41.26 -27.55
C LYS A 178 71.38 -41.21 -26.20
N ILE A 179 71.85 -41.98 -25.22
CA ILE A 179 71.33 -41.94 -23.84
C ILE A 179 71.52 -40.54 -23.23
N ARG A 180 72.69 -39.91 -23.45
CA ARG A 180 72.95 -38.54 -23.01
C ARG A 180 71.95 -37.53 -23.59
N VAL A 181 71.68 -37.60 -24.89
CA VAL A 181 70.71 -36.72 -25.58
C VAL A 181 69.30 -36.94 -25.05
N LEU A 182 68.94 -38.19 -24.74
CA LEU A 182 67.64 -38.48 -24.12
C LEU A 182 67.54 -37.88 -22.71
N GLY A 183 68.61 -37.90 -21.92
CA GLY A 183 68.67 -37.24 -20.61
C GLY A 183 68.51 -35.73 -20.66
N THR A 184 69.19 -35.04 -21.58
CA THR A 184 69.02 -33.58 -21.75
C THR A 184 67.61 -33.22 -22.22
N ARG A 185 67.02 -34.06 -23.07
CA ARG A 185 65.64 -33.88 -23.53
C ARG A 185 64.62 -34.13 -22.42
N ALA A 186 64.83 -35.13 -21.56
CA ALA A 186 63.98 -35.40 -20.41
C ALA A 186 63.92 -34.22 -19.44
N LYS A 187 65.04 -33.51 -19.22
CA LYS A 187 65.09 -32.28 -18.40
C LYS A 187 64.25 -31.12 -18.93
N LEU A 188 64.00 -31.05 -20.23
CA LEU A 188 63.20 -29.96 -20.82
C LEU A 188 61.70 -30.12 -20.57
N TYR A 189 61.25 -31.29 -20.12
CA TYR A 189 59.84 -31.59 -19.82
C TYR A 189 59.52 -31.52 -18.32
N LEU A 190 60.46 -31.04 -17.50
CA LEU A 190 60.34 -30.81 -16.06
C LEU A 190 60.19 -29.31 -15.75
#